data_AF-A0A6P3ZD98-F1
#
_entry.id   AF-A0A6P3ZD98-F1
#
_cell.length_a   1.000
_cell.length_b   1.000
_cell.length_c   1.000
_cell.angle_alpha   90.00
_cell.angle_beta   90.00
_cell.angle_gamma   90.00
#
_symmetry.space_group_name_H-M   'P 1'
#
loop_
_entity.id
_entity.type
_entity.pdbx_description
1 polymer ?
#
loop_
_entity_poly.entity_id
_entity_poly.type
_entity_poly.pdbx_seq_one_letter_code
_entity_poly.pdbx_strand_id
1 'polypeptide(L)'
;MLEKLGKKVYGFDSSQLFGELQQVLADKTYLIVMDDVWEMDVEWWTTLCSNFPKRDGKSSCIIITTGNENVANDMGVENSRIHRPDFLNDINSWSLFSKFAFSSNKGICPNPKFEKIGKDIIKKRGGLPLAIKTIEALLAPKIESLASWTQI
;
A
#
# COMPACT_ATOMS: atom_id res chain seq x y z
N MET A 1 4.66 -7.13 12.89
CA MET A 1 4.68 -5.86 13.65
C MET A 1 5.68 -5.85 14.81
N LEU A 2 5.76 -6.90 15.63
CA LEU A 2 6.59 -6.91 16.85
C LEU A 2 8.05 -7.34 16.65
N GLU A 3 8.38 -8.06 15.57
CA GLU A 3 9.78 -8.46 15.30
C GLU A 3 10.74 -7.28 15.12
N LYS A 4 10.23 -6.11 14.71
CA LYS A 4 11.00 -4.87 14.57
C LYS A 4 11.15 -4.07 15.87
N LEU A 5 10.55 -4.51 16.99
CA LEU A 5 10.70 -3.89 18.31
C LEU A 5 11.95 -4.36 19.06
N GLY A 6 12.80 -5.18 18.41
CA GLY A 6 14.10 -5.62 18.96
C GLY A 6 14.03 -6.78 19.95
N LYS A 7 12.84 -7.32 20.24
CA LYS A 7 12.65 -8.55 21.03
C LYS A 7 11.97 -9.63 20.18
N LYS A 8 12.48 -10.85 20.24
CA LYS A 8 11.81 -12.04 19.68
C LYS A 8 10.66 -12.42 20.61
N VAL A 9 9.42 -12.32 20.13
CA VAL A 9 8.19 -12.49 20.93
C VAL A 9 7.54 -13.86 20.72
N TYR A 10 8.35 -14.91 20.58
CA TYR A 10 7.83 -16.27 20.40
C TYR A 10 7.30 -16.80 21.74
N GLY A 11 6.04 -17.27 21.76
CA GLY A 11 5.43 -17.96 22.92
C GLY A 11 4.76 -17.06 23.96
N PHE A 12 4.52 -15.79 23.65
CA PHE A 12 3.81 -14.87 24.54
C PHE A 12 2.29 -15.12 24.49
N ASP A 13 1.65 -15.11 25.65
CA ASP A 13 0.20 -14.94 25.71
C ASP A 13 -0.19 -13.47 25.45
N SER A 14 -1.48 -13.22 25.23
CA SER A 14 -2.01 -11.88 24.90
C SER A 14 -1.66 -10.84 25.96
N SER A 15 -1.67 -11.21 27.24
CA SER A 15 -1.40 -10.27 28.35
C SER A 15 0.08 -9.85 28.39
N GLN A 16 0.99 -10.80 28.20
CA GLN A 16 2.43 -10.54 28.12
C GLN A 16 2.75 -9.67 26.91
N LEU A 17 2.05 -9.90 25.79
CA LEU A 17 2.22 -9.14 24.56
C LEU A 17 1.89 -7.66 24.75
N PHE A 18 0.76 -7.37 25.40
CA PHE A 18 0.33 -6.00 25.67
C PHE A 18 1.25 -5.30 26.67
N GLY A 19 1.74 -5.99 27.69
CA GLY A 19 2.70 -5.44 28.66
C GLY A 19 4.02 -5.04 28.01
N GLU A 20 4.58 -5.89 27.14
CA GLU A 20 5.78 -5.54 26.35
C GLU A 20 5.52 -4.37 25.40
N LEU A 21 4.37 -4.36 24.72
CA LEU A 21 4.00 -3.28 23.82
C LEU A 21 3.92 -1.94 24.57
N GLN A 22 3.32 -1.92 25.76
CA GLN A 22 3.30 -0.75 26.64
C GLN A 22 4.69 -0.29 27.01
N GLN A 23 5.56 -1.21 27.45
CA GLN A 23 6.92 -0.89 27.85
C GLN A 23 7.73 -0.33 26.69
N VAL A 24 7.59 -0.90 25.49
CA VAL A 24 8.33 -0.46 24.31
C VAL A 24 7.87 0.91 23.84
N LEU A 25 6.57 1.19 23.90
CA LEU A 25 5.98 2.46 23.48
C LEU A 25 6.00 3.53 24.58
N ALA A 26 6.33 3.15 25.82
CA ALA A 26 6.47 4.06 26.94
C ALA A 26 7.43 5.21 26.57
N ASP A 27 7.02 6.44 26.89
CA ASP A 27 7.75 7.67 26.64
C ASP A 27 8.04 8.04 25.18
N LYS A 28 7.62 7.23 24.20
CA LYS A 28 7.90 7.46 22.77
C LYS A 28 6.69 8.00 22.02
N THR A 29 6.96 8.76 20.97
CA THR A 29 6.00 8.99 19.88
C THR A 29 6.11 7.82 18.92
N TYR A 30 4.98 7.25 18.50
CA TYR A 30 4.99 6.04 17.67
C TYR A 30 4.08 6.18 16.45
N LEU A 31 4.51 5.52 15.37
CA LEU A 31 3.70 5.24 14.19
C LEU A 31 3.57 3.72 14.06
N ILE A 32 2.34 3.24 14.12
CA ILE A 32 2.01 1.83 13.92
C ILE A 32 1.33 1.69 12.57
N VAL A 33 1.75 0.72 11.77
CA VAL A 33 1.10 0.38 10.50
C VAL A 33 0.57 -1.03 10.57
N MET A 34 -0.74 -1.17 10.42
CA MET A 34 -1.46 -2.43 10.30
C MET A 34 -1.83 -2.62 8.84
N ASP A 35 -1.06 -3.44 8.16
CA ASP A 35 -1.20 -3.63 6.71
C ASP A 35 -2.16 -4.80 6.41
N ASP A 36 -3.01 -4.62 5.39
CA ASP A 36 -3.89 -5.64 4.81
C ASP A 36 -4.87 -6.30 5.81
N VAL A 37 -5.64 -5.48 6.53
CA VAL A 37 -6.63 -5.96 7.51
C VAL A 37 -7.96 -6.27 6.82
N TRP A 38 -8.40 -7.53 6.83
CA TRP A 38 -9.62 -7.96 6.13
C TRP A 38 -10.86 -8.09 7.03
N GLU A 39 -10.65 -8.48 8.28
CA GLU A 39 -11.68 -8.69 9.29
C GLU A 39 -11.25 -8.02 10.60
N MET A 40 -12.24 -7.61 11.41
CA MET A 40 -11.99 -6.93 12.66
C MET A 40 -12.73 -7.57 13.82
N ASP A 41 -11.95 -8.00 14.82
CA ASP A 41 -12.47 -8.30 16.15
C ASP A 41 -12.46 -7.01 16.98
N VAL A 42 -13.65 -6.48 17.22
CA VAL A 42 -13.86 -5.23 17.96
C VAL A 42 -13.37 -5.33 19.41
N GLU A 43 -13.50 -6.51 20.05
CA GLU A 43 -13.07 -6.70 21.44
C GLU A 43 -11.53 -6.71 21.52
N TRP A 44 -10.89 -7.45 20.62
CA TRP A 44 -9.44 -7.44 20.49
C TRP A 44 -8.90 -6.04 20.20
N TRP A 45 -9.51 -5.31 19.25
CA TRP A 45 -9.10 -3.96 18.88
C TRP A 45 -9.23 -2.98 20.04
N THR A 46 -10.38 -3.01 20.72
CA THR A 46 -10.63 -2.16 21.89
C THR A 46 -9.62 -2.45 22.99
N THR A 47 -9.30 -3.72 23.22
CA THR A 47 -8.30 -4.15 24.19
C THR A 47 -6.93 -3.64 23.80
N LEU A 48 -6.49 -3.85 22.56
CA LEU A 48 -5.22 -3.34 22.05
C LEU A 48 -5.11 -1.81 22.22
N CYS A 49 -6.14 -1.07 21.79
CA CYS A 49 -6.17 0.38 21.87
C CYS A 49 -6.15 0.91 23.30
N SER A 50 -6.83 0.23 24.22
CA SER A 50 -6.81 0.59 25.64
C SER A 50 -5.43 0.45 26.27
N ASN A 51 -4.60 -0.45 25.72
CA ASN A 51 -3.24 -0.68 26.18
C ASN A 51 -2.22 0.31 25.58
N PHE A 52 -2.59 1.16 24.62
CA PHE A 52 -1.66 2.14 24.10
C PHE A 52 -1.44 3.31 25.08
N PRO A 53 -0.18 3.75 25.31
CA PRO A 53 0.08 4.91 26.14
C PRO A 53 -0.60 6.17 25.57
N LYS A 54 -1.53 6.76 26.34
CA LYS A 54 -2.18 8.04 26.03
C LYS A 54 -1.41 9.16 26.73
N ARG A 55 -0.97 10.19 26.00
CA ARG A 55 -0.32 11.37 26.59
C ARG A 55 -0.76 12.65 25.91
N ASP A 56 -1.07 13.64 26.74
CA ASP A 56 -1.38 14.98 26.29
C ASP A 56 -0.17 15.60 25.58
N GLY A 57 -0.41 16.18 24.41
CA GLY A 57 0.62 16.88 23.62
C GLY A 57 1.57 15.99 22.80
N LYS A 58 1.41 14.65 22.77
CA LYS A 58 2.17 13.76 21.87
C LYS A 58 1.29 13.20 20.75
N SER A 59 1.78 13.28 19.51
CA SER A 59 1.07 12.82 18.30
C SER A 59 1.50 11.40 17.89
N SER A 60 0.99 10.39 18.57
CA SER A 60 1.08 9.01 18.09
C SER A 60 -0.01 8.70 17.06
N CYS A 61 0.30 7.84 16.09
CA CYS A 61 -0.61 7.53 14.98
C CYS A 61 -0.64 6.02 14.70
N ILE A 62 -1.82 5.54 14.33
CA ILE A 62 -2.01 4.19 13.77
C ILE A 62 -2.55 4.38 12.35
N ILE A 63 -1.89 3.78 11.37
CA ILE A 63 -2.34 3.69 9.99
C ILE A 63 -2.81 2.26 9.76
N ILE A 64 -4.00 2.11 9.21
CA ILE A 64 -4.56 0.83 8.80
C ILE A 64 -4.76 0.87 7.29
N THR A 65 -4.33 -0.19 6.59
CA THR A 65 -4.69 -0.42 5.20
C THR A 65 -5.65 -1.62 5.15
N THR A 66 -6.72 -1.49 4.38
CA THR A 66 -7.75 -2.52 4.25
C THR A 66 -8.39 -2.47 2.87
N GLY A 67 -8.74 -3.63 2.32
CA GLY A 67 -9.58 -3.76 1.13
C GLY A 67 -11.09 -3.70 1.43
N ASN A 68 -11.47 -3.66 2.72
CA ASN A 68 -12.85 -3.68 3.18
C ASN A 68 -13.12 -2.47 4.08
N GLU A 69 -13.82 -1.47 3.56
CA GLU A 69 -14.08 -0.23 4.29
C GLU A 69 -14.88 -0.45 5.59
N ASN A 70 -15.63 -1.56 5.72
CA ASN A 70 -16.32 -1.90 6.97
C ASN A 70 -15.35 -2.07 8.13
N VAL A 71 -14.12 -2.55 7.89
CA VAL A 71 -13.07 -2.65 8.92
C VAL A 71 -12.78 -1.28 9.54
N ALA A 72 -12.75 -0.21 8.74
CA ALA A 72 -12.53 1.14 9.26
C ALA A 72 -13.69 1.62 10.14
N ASN A 73 -14.93 1.26 9.77
CA ASN A 73 -16.12 1.56 10.55
C ASN A 73 -16.13 0.80 11.89
N ASP A 74 -15.82 -0.51 11.86
CA ASP A 74 -15.76 -1.36 13.05
C ASP A 74 -14.67 -0.91 14.03
N MET A 75 -13.57 -0.35 13.52
CA MET A 75 -12.50 0.26 14.31
C MET A 75 -12.85 1.65 14.88
N GLY A 76 -14.01 2.22 14.52
CA GLY A 76 -14.44 3.55 14.95
C GLY A 76 -13.66 4.70 14.31
N VAL A 77 -13.11 4.50 13.11
CA VAL A 77 -12.36 5.55 12.40
C VAL A 77 -13.33 6.60 11.87
N GLU A 78 -13.10 7.86 12.22
CA GLU A 78 -13.86 8.98 11.64
C GLU A 78 -13.69 9.04 10.12
N ASN A 79 -14.79 9.28 9.39
CA ASN A 79 -14.74 9.32 7.92
C ASN A 79 -13.77 10.40 7.37
N SER A 80 -13.55 11.49 8.10
CA SER A 80 -12.56 12.54 7.77
C SER A 80 -11.11 12.01 7.77
N ARG A 81 -10.85 10.88 8.41
CA ARG A 81 -9.54 10.23 8.53
C ARG A 81 -9.39 9.04 7.59
N ILE A 82 -10.44 8.67 6.85
CA ILE A 82 -10.39 7.59 5.86
C ILE A 82 -9.85 8.16 4.55
N HIS A 83 -8.64 7.73 4.17
CA HIS A 83 -8.08 8.02 2.86
C HIS A 83 -8.44 6.91 1.88
N ARG A 84 -9.09 7.28 0.76
CA ARG A 84 -9.40 6.38 -0.36
C ARG A 84 -8.45 6.72 -1.50
N PRO A 85 -7.43 5.89 -1.79
CA PRO A 85 -6.51 6.15 -2.89
C PRO A 85 -7.25 6.15 -4.23
N ASP A 86 -7.05 7.21 -5.01
CA ASP A 86 -7.62 7.32 -6.35
C ASP A 86 -6.87 6.46 -7.38
N PHE A 87 -7.55 6.12 -8.47
CA PHE A 87 -6.90 5.58 -9.66
C PHE A 87 -5.93 6.61 -10.26
N LEU A 88 -4.89 6.13 -10.95
CA LEU A 88 -3.98 7.01 -11.67
C LEU A 88 -4.68 7.63 -12.87
N ASN A 89 -4.50 8.94 -13.06
CA ASN A 89 -4.89 9.60 -14.31
C ASN A 89 -4.00 9.14 -15.49
N ASP A 90 -4.37 9.50 -16.72
CA ASP A 90 -3.66 9.09 -17.94
C ASP A 90 -2.17 9.48 -17.93
N ILE A 91 -1.84 10.65 -17.37
CA ILE A 91 -0.46 11.16 -17.31
C ILE A 91 0.37 10.31 -16.35
N ASN A 92 -0.14 10.06 -15.14
CA ASN A 92 0.53 9.25 -14.12
C ASN A 92 0.59 7.77 -14.51
N SER A 93 -0.45 7.27 -15.19
CA SER A 93 -0.48 5.91 -15.74
C SER A 93 0.61 5.72 -16.80
N TRP A 94 0.76 6.69 -17.71
CA TRP A 94 1.82 6.67 -18.71
C TRP A 94 3.20 6.78 -18.07
N SER A 95 3.36 7.68 -17.11
CA SER A 95 4.61 7.85 -16.36
C SER A 95 5.04 6.57 -15.65
N LEU A 96 4.10 5.87 -15.01
CA LEU A 96 4.35 4.57 -14.37
C LEU A 96 4.78 3.54 -15.42
N PHE A 97 3.97 3.35 -16.46
CA PHE A 97 4.21 2.40 -17.53
C PHE A 97 5.58 2.61 -18.20
N SER A 98 5.87 3.84 -18.62
CA SER A 98 7.06 4.15 -19.41
C SER A 98 8.33 3.96 -18.60
N LYS A 99 8.30 4.32 -17.30
CA LYS A 99 9.42 4.16 -16.37
C LYS A 99 9.94 2.73 -16.32
N PHE A 100 9.04 1.75 -16.34
CA PHE A 100 9.42 0.33 -16.24
C PHE A 100 9.55 -0.33 -17.61
N ALA A 101 8.59 -0.11 -18.51
CA ALA A 101 8.65 -0.67 -19.87
C ALA A 101 9.94 -0.25 -20.57
N PHE A 102 10.33 1.03 -20.49
CA PHE A 102 11.54 1.57 -21.12
C PHE A 102 12.66 1.84 -20.11
N SER A 103 12.76 1.02 -19.07
CA SER A 103 13.76 1.20 -17.99
C SER A 103 15.20 1.26 -18.49
N SER A 104 15.55 0.49 -19.54
CA SER A 104 16.86 0.54 -20.21
C SER A 104 17.18 1.90 -20.84
N ASN A 105 16.16 2.69 -21.17
CA ASN A 105 16.28 4.03 -21.74
C ASN A 105 15.77 5.12 -20.77
N LYS A 106 15.96 4.93 -19.46
CA LYS A 106 15.57 5.89 -18.41
C LYS A 106 14.09 6.28 -18.44
N GLY A 107 13.23 5.37 -18.88
CA GLY A 107 11.78 5.59 -18.99
C GLY A 107 11.34 6.38 -20.22
N ILE A 108 12.28 6.67 -21.15
CA ILE A 108 12.02 7.39 -22.40
C ILE A 108 11.68 6.37 -23.48
N CYS A 109 10.49 6.48 -24.05
CA CYS A 109 10.09 5.62 -25.17
C CYS A 109 10.95 5.96 -26.41
N PRO A 110 11.73 5.01 -26.97
CA PRO A 110 12.65 5.30 -28.07
C PRO A 110 11.92 5.48 -29.42
N ASN A 111 10.65 5.09 -29.53
CA ASN A 111 9.89 5.11 -30.78
C ASN A 111 8.45 5.63 -30.54
N PRO A 112 8.02 6.68 -31.25
CA PRO A 112 6.65 7.22 -31.15
C PRO A 112 5.54 6.19 -31.42
N LYS A 113 5.80 5.13 -32.19
CA LYS A 113 4.83 4.06 -32.45
C LYS A 113 4.55 3.23 -31.20
N PHE A 114 5.58 2.88 -30.42
CA PHE A 114 5.41 2.18 -29.14
C PHE A 114 4.70 3.07 -28.11
N GLU A 115 4.97 4.38 -28.14
CA GLU A 115 4.29 5.34 -27.26
C GLU A 115 2.79 5.38 -27.54
N LYS A 116 2.39 5.49 -28.81
CA LYS A 116 0.99 5.49 -29.20
C LYS A 116 0.28 4.21 -28.76
N ILE A 117 0.84 3.05 -29.08
CA ILE A 117 0.25 1.75 -28.72
C ILE A 117 0.20 1.58 -27.20
N GLY A 118 1.28 1.91 -26.49
CA GLY A 118 1.36 1.81 -25.04
C GLY A 118 0.31 2.68 -24.35
N LYS A 119 0.13 3.93 -24.79
CA LYS A 119 -0.92 4.84 -24.30
C LYS A 119 -2.32 4.28 -24.53
N ASP A 120 -2.59 3.71 -25.71
CA ASP A 120 -3.88 3.08 -26.01
C ASP A 120 -4.16 1.86 -25.12
N ILE A 121 -3.13 1.05 -24.82
CA ILE A 121 -3.24 -0.11 -23.93
C ILE A 121 -3.54 0.32 -22.50
N ILE A 122 -2.75 1.25 -21.93
CA ILE A 122 -2.94 1.65 -20.52
C ILE A 122 -4.25 2.39 -20.30
N LYS A 123 -4.75 3.14 -21.30
CA LYS A 123 -6.04 3.82 -21.23
C LYS A 123 -7.18 2.82 -21.02
N LYS A 124 -7.08 1.61 -21.59
CA LYS A 124 -8.03 0.52 -21.37
C LYS A 124 -7.93 -0.12 -19.97
N ARG A 125 -6.83 0.11 -19.22
CA ARG A 125 -6.60 -0.47 -17.88
C ARG A 125 -7.10 0.40 -16.72
N GLY A 126 -7.71 1.55 -17.02
CA GLY A 126 -8.49 2.32 -16.04
C GLY A 126 -7.67 2.88 -14.87
N GLY A 127 -6.36 3.08 -15.03
CA GLY A 127 -5.53 3.73 -14.02
C GLY A 127 -5.16 2.87 -12.80
N LEU A 128 -5.49 1.57 -12.79
CA LEU A 128 -5.10 0.68 -11.67
C LEU A 128 -3.59 0.41 -11.73
N PRO A 129 -2.78 0.84 -10.72
CA PRO A 129 -1.32 0.71 -10.76
C PRO A 129 -0.85 -0.74 -10.97
N LEU A 130 -1.50 -1.70 -10.32
CA LEU A 130 -1.13 -3.11 -10.41
C LEU A 130 -1.41 -3.70 -11.80
N ALA A 131 -2.51 -3.31 -12.44
CA ALA A 131 -2.79 -3.74 -13.81
C ALA A 131 -1.77 -3.15 -14.81
N ILE A 132 -1.42 -1.88 -14.65
CA ILE A 132 -0.38 -1.22 -15.46
C ILE A 132 0.95 -1.94 -15.28
N LYS A 133 1.34 -2.24 -14.04
CA LYS A 133 2.55 -2.98 -13.71
C LYS A 133 2.61 -4.39 -14.30
N THR A 134 1.45 -5.04 -14.42
CA THR A 134 1.37 -6.36 -15.05
C THR A 134 1.60 -6.27 -16.56
N ILE A 135 0.99 -5.28 -17.21
CA ILE A 135 1.10 -5.07 -18.65
C ILE A 135 2.50 -4.59 -19.04
N GLU A 136 3.11 -3.67 -18.29
CA GLU A 136 4.48 -3.23 -18.57
C GLU A 136 5.48 -4.39 -18.44
N ALA A 137 5.34 -5.25 -17.43
CA ALA A 137 6.23 -6.41 -17.25
C ALA A 137 6.10 -7.41 -18.40
N LEU A 138 4.89 -7.57 -18.94
CA LEU A 138 4.62 -8.40 -20.12
C LEU A 138 5.20 -7.80 -21.42
N LEU A 139 5.28 -6.48 -21.51
CA LEU A 139 5.66 -5.73 -22.71
C LEU A 139 7.15 -5.36 -22.76
N ALA A 140 7.80 -5.14 -21.61
CA ALA A 140 9.19 -4.73 -21.53
C ALA A 140 10.16 -5.64 -22.31
N PRO A 141 10.01 -6.99 -22.29
CA PRO A 141 10.89 -7.87 -23.07
C PRO A 141 10.63 -7.84 -24.58
N LYS A 142 9.57 -7.15 -25.04
CA LYS A 142 9.08 -7.19 -26.43
C LYS A 142 9.38 -5.89 -27.19
N ILE A 143 10.31 -5.06 -26.70
CA ILE A 143 10.68 -3.74 -27.28
C ILE A 143 11.61 -3.90 -28.50
N GLU A 144 11.22 -4.79 -29.40
CA GLU A 144 11.88 -5.04 -30.70
C GLU A 144 10.84 -5.25 -31.81
N SER A 145 9.60 -5.61 -31.44
CA SER A 145 8.50 -5.91 -32.35
C SER A 145 7.22 -5.17 -31.97
N LEU A 146 6.81 -4.23 -32.82
CA LEU A 146 5.52 -3.54 -32.69
C LEU A 146 4.32 -4.51 -32.78
N ALA A 147 4.45 -5.57 -33.57
CA ALA A 147 3.39 -6.56 -33.74
C ALA A 147 3.05 -7.26 -32.40
N SER A 148 4.06 -7.54 -31.59
CA SER A 148 3.89 -8.17 -30.27
C SER A 148 3.15 -7.28 -29.26
N TRP A 149 3.17 -5.96 -29.47
CA TRP A 149 2.44 -4.99 -28.64
C TRP A 149 0.98 -4.82 -29.09
N THR A 150 0.68 -5.04 -30.37
CA THR A 150 -0.69 -4.96 -30.89
C THR A 150 -1.57 -6.18 -30.58
N GLN A 151 -0.99 -7.25 -30.04
CA GLN A 151 -1.67 -8.52 -29.76
C GLN A 151 -2.10 -8.71 -28.29
N ILE A 152 -2.03 -7.65 -27.47
CA ILE A 152 -2.34 -7.65 -26.01
C ILE A 152 -3.67 -6.94 -25.70
#